data_AF-A0A2X1K6G7-F1
#
_entry.id   AF-A0A2X1K6G7-F1
#
_cell.length_a   1.000
_cell.length_b   1.000
_cell.length_c   1.000
_cell.angle_alpha   90.00
_cell.angle_beta   90.00
_cell.angle_gamma   90.00
#
_symmetry.space_group_name_H-M   'P 1'
#
loop_
_entity.id
_entity.type
_entity.pdbx_description
1 polymer ?
#
loop_
_entity_poly.entity_id
_entity_poly.type
_entity_poly.pdbx_seq_one_letter_code
_entity_poly.pdbx_strand_id
1 'polypeptide(L)' 'MAMSVSSKRITGILAAIEEVIAHGPKTPDMKGNATTPQVADAICKIILR' A
#
# COMPACT_ATOMS: atom_id res chain seq x y z
N MET A 1 -2.54 28.81 17.16
CA MET A 1 -1.52 27.77 16.88
C MET A 1 -2.22 26.43 16.78
N ALA A 2 -2.59 26.00 15.56
CA ALA A 2 -3.04 24.63 15.33
C ALA A 2 -1.80 23.79 15.02
N MET A 3 -1.56 22.77 15.84
CA MET A 3 -0.43 21.87 15.70
C MET A 3 -0.56 21.12 14.36
N SER A 4 0.37 21.33 13.42
CA SER A 4 0.48 20.51 12.21
C SER A 4 0.84 19.09 12.61
N VAL A 5 -0.18 18.22 12.69
CA VAL A 5 0.03 16.77 12.68
C VAL A 5 0.75 16.45 11.38
N SER A 6 1.94 15.85 11.47
CA SER A 6 2.81 15.58 10.34
C SER A 6 2.11 14.66 9.33
N SER A 7 1.50 15.26 8.30
CA SER A 7 0.67 14.62 7.27
C SER A 7 1.45 13.67 6.35
N LYS A 8 2.78 13.54 6.52
CA LYS A 8 3.67 12.76 5.65
C LYS A 8 3.52 11.23 5.77
N ARG A 9 3.03 10.70 6.89
CA ARG A 9 2.96 9.23 7.10
C ARG A 9 1.74 8.58 6.47
N ILE A 10 0.57 9.21 6.55
CA ILE A 10 -0.67 8.66 5.98
C ILE A 10 -0.58 8.63 4.45
N THR A 11 0.02 9.67 3.86
CA THR A 11 0.30 9.70 2.41
C THR A 11 1.17 8.54 1.95
N GLY A 12 2.11 8.06 2.77
CA GLY A 12 2.97 6.92 2.41
C GLY A 12 2.25 5.58 2.32
N ILE A 13 1.31 5.31 3.23
CA ILE A 13 0.53 4.06 3.21
C ILE A 13 -0.45 4.05 2.04
N LEU A 14 -1.19 5.15 1.84
CA LEU A 14 -2.15 5.24 0.74
C LEU A 14 -1.43 5.12 -0.62
N ALA A 15 -0.31 5.83 -0.80
CA ALA A 15 0.48 5.73 -2.03
C ALA A 15 1.01 4.31 -2.27
N ALA A 16 1.44 3.60 -1.23
CA ALA A 16 1.87 2.21 -1.36
C ALA A 16 0.73 1.28 -1.78
N ILE A 17 -0.48 1.50 -1.25
CA ILE A 17 -1.67 0.72 -1.65
C ILE A 17 -2.04 1.03 -3.11
N GLU A 18 -2.06 2.29 -3.50
CA GLU A 18 -2.37 2.73 -4.88
C GLU A 18 -1.38 2.12 -5.88
N GLU A 19 -0.08 2.13 -5.56
CA GLU A 19 0.97 1.50 -6.38
C GLU A 19 0.75 -0.02 -6.52
N VAL A 20 0.39 -0.72 -5.44
CA VAL A 20 0.11 -2.16 -5.49
C VAL A 20 -1.18 -2.46 -6.26
N ILE A 21 -2.21 -1.62 -6.14
CA ILE A 21 -3.43 -1.77 -6.94
C ILE A 21 -3.12 -1.59 -8.42
N ALA A 22 -2.35 -0.56 -8.78
CA ALA A 22 -2.01 -0.25 -10.16
C ALA A 22 -1.08 -1.32 -10.78
N HIS A 23 -0.03 -1.72 -10.06
CA HIS A 23 1.10 -2.46 -10.64
C HIS A 23 1.49 -3.74 -9.90
N GLY A 24 0.96 -3.96 -8.69
CA GLY A 24 1.33 -5.08 -7.84
C GLY A 24 0.45 -6.34 -7.99
N PRO A 25 0.75 -7.37 -7.16
CA PRO A 25 -0.04 -8.60 -7.10
C PRO A 25 -1.47 -8.32 -6.62
N LYS A 26 -2.43 -9.08 -7.14
CA LYS A 26 -3.86 -8.91 -6.86
C LYS A 26 -4.45 -10.19 -6.27
N THR A 27 -5.29 -10.05 -5.27
CA THR A 27 -6.10 -11.15 -4.72
C THR A 27 -7.22 -11.57 -5.69
N PRO A 28 -7.87 -12.73 -5.49
CA PRO A 28 -8.91 -13.23 -6.38
C PRO A 28 -10.13 -12.32 -6.56
N ASP A 29 -10.50 -11.54 -5.54
CA ASP A 29 -11.58 -10.54 -5.63
C ASP A 29 -11.25 -9.42 -6.65
N MET A 30 -9.96 -9.13 -6.83
CA MET A 30 -9.43 -8.21 -7.84
C MET A 30 -9.01 -8.91 -9.15
N LYS A 31 -9.50 -10.14 -9.39
CA LYS A 31 -9.17 -10.98 -10.57
C LYS A 31 -7.69 -11.36 -10.70
N GLY A 32 -6.96 -11.39 -9.59
CA GLY A 32 -5.61 -11.95 -9.54
C GLY A 32 -5.57 -13.34 -8.94
N ASN A 33 -4.36 -13.82 -8.65
CA ASN A 33 -4.10 -15.13 -8.04
C ASN A 33 -3.21 -15.04 -6.79
N ALA A 34 -2.92 -13.83 -6.31
CA ALA A 34 -2.07 -13.64 -5.15
C ALA A 34 -2.84 -13.94 -3.86
N THR A 35 -2.11 -14.44 -2.88
CA THR A 35 -2.59 -14.63 -1.52
C THR A 35 -2.52 -13.32 -0.74
N THR A 36 -3.29 -13.22 0.35
CA THR A 36 -3.26 -12.05 1.23
C THR A 36 -1.84 -11.70 1.73
N PRO A 37 -0.99 -12.68 2.16
CA PRO A 37 0.39 -12.37 2.56
C PRO A 37 1.24 -11.80 1.42
N GLN A 38 1.06 -12.26 0.17
CA GLN A 38 1.82 -11.75 -0.97
C GLN A 38 1.47 -10.29 -1.29
N VAL A 39 0.20 -9.90 -1.15
CA VAL A 39 -0.22 -8.50 -1.32
C VAL A 39 0.29 -7.65 -0.16
N ALA A 40 0.24 -8.15 1.08
CA ALA A 40 0.80 -7.44 2.24
C ALA A 40 2.31 -7.21 2.10
N ASP A 41 3.08 -8.23 1.68
CA ASP A 41 4.51 -8.13 1.44
C ASP A 41 4.85 -7.06 0.38
N ALA A 42 4.04 -6.96 -0.69
CA ALA A 42 4.23 -5.95 -1.72
C ALA A 42 4.04 -4.54 -1.19
N ILE A 43 3.01 -4.32 -0.35
CA ILE A 43 2.76 -3.02 0.30
C ILE A 43 3.92 -2.68 1.24
N CYS A 44 4.32 -3.61 2.11
CA CYS A 44 5.44 -3.40 3.04
C CYS A 44 6.75 -3.08 2.31
N LYS A 45 7.03 -3.74 1.18
CA LYS A 45 8.21 -3.45 0.35
C LYS A 45 8.22 -2.02 -0.20
N ILE A 46 7.06 -1.43 -0.48
CA ILE A 46 6.99 -0.03 -0.96
C ILE A 46 7.15 0.94 0.20
N ILE A 47 6.55 0.65 1.37
CA ILE A 47 6.66 1.50 2.56
C ILE A 47 8.09 1.56 3.12
N LEU A 48 8.83 0.46 3.02
CA LEU A 48 10.19 0.32 3.59
C LEU A 48 11.32 0.67 2.62
N ARG A 49 11.00 1.15 1.41
CA ARG A 49 11.97 1.72 0.47
C ARG A 49 12.37 3.13 0.87
#